data_AF-A0A2I1HJV1-F1
#
_entry.id   AF-A0A2I1HJV1-F1
#
_cell.length_a   1.000
_cell.length_b   1.000
_cell.length_c   1.000
_cell.angle_alpha   90.00
_cell.angle_beta   90.00
_cell.angle_gamma   90.00
#
_symmetry.space_group_name_H-M   'P 1'
#
loop_
_entity.id
_entity.type
_entity.pdbx_description
1 polymer ?
#
loop_
_entity_poly.entity_id
_entity_poly.type
_entity_poly.pdbx_seq_one_letter_code
_entity_poly.pdbx_strand_id
1 'polypeptide(L)'
;MASTYTWILQCLMKATDNITPKAFWTDLESGLINAASQIFPTTPHFYSKAYMPFQFNSNIQSTQNVESFNGIIKRSLNSASTLCDIAKTIDK
;
A
#
# COMPACT_ATOMS: atom_id res chain seq x y z
N MET A 1 17.25 10.62 -5.66
CA MET A 1 16.39 9.41 -5.73
C MET A 1 15.74 9.22 -7.09
N ALA A 2 15.13 10.24 -7.71
CA ALA A 2 14.51 10.10 -9.04
C ALA A 2 15.42 9.48 -10.11
N SER A 3 16.71 9.86 -10.15
CA SER A 3 17.70 9.30 -11.08
C SER A 3 17.92 7.79 -10.92
N THR A 4 17.87 7.26 -9.69
CA THR A 4 18.02 5.83 -9.41
C THR A 4 16.83 5.04 -9.95
N TYR A 5 15.60 5.53 -9.74
CA TYR A 5 14.40 4.87 -10.27
C TYR A 5 14.35 4.87 -11.79
N THR A 6 14.69 5.99 -12.43
CA THR A 6 14.79 6.05 -13.89
C THR A 6 15.76 4.99 -14.42
N TRP A 7 16.93 4.83 -13.78
CA TRP A 7 17.90 3.82 -14.19
C TRP A 7 17.37 2.39 -14.02
N ILE A 8 16.73 2.06 -12.89
CA ILE A 8 16.15 0.73 -12.65
C ILE A 8 15.07 0.41 -13.69
N LEU A 9 14.17 1.36 -13.98
CA LEU A 9 13.09 1.18 -14.95
C LEU A 9 13.62 1.02 -16.38
N GLN A 10 14.70 1.72 -16.73
CA GLN A 10 15.40 1.50 -18.01
C GLN A 10 16.04 0.13 -18.10
N CYS A 11 16.64 -0.37 -17.01
CA CYS A 11 17.14 -1.74 -16.95
C CYS A 11 16.03 -2.77 -17.13
N LEU A 12 14.86 -2.55 -16.50
CA LEU A 12 13.69 -3.40 -16.67
C LEU A 12 13.21 -3.45 -18.13
N MET A 13 13.13 -2.29 -18.80
CA MET A 13 12.76 -2.22 -20.21
C MET A 13 13.72 -2.99 -21.10
N LYS A 14 15.03 -2.85 -20.87
CA LYS A 14 16.04 -3.63 -21.61
C LYS A 14 15.91 -5.13 -21.39
N ALA A 15 15.61 -5.55 -20.16
CA ALA A 15 15.45 -6.97 -19.81
C ALA A 15 14.15 -7.59 -20.34
N THR A 16 13.18 -6.76 -20.72
CA THR A 16 11.86 -7.19 -21.23
C THR A 16 11.67 -6.88 -22.71
N ASP A 17 12.77 -6.69 -23.45
CA ASP A 17 12.73 -6.35 -24.89
C ASP A 17 11.85 -5.13 -25.21
N ASN A 18 11.84 -4.15 -24.30
CA ASN A 18 11.01 -2.95 -24.35
C ASN A 18 9.49 -3.21 -24.37
N ILE A 19 9.05 -4.35 -23.83
CA ILE A 19 7.61 -4.61 -23.63
C ILE A 19 7.06 -3.62 -22.61
N THR A 20 6.10 -2.80 -23.05
CA THR A 20 5.42 -1.84 -22.18
C THR A 20 4.51 -2.57 -21.18
N PRO A 21 4.61 -2.30 -19.87
CA PRO A 21 3.72 -2.89 -18.88
C PRO A 21 2.25 -2.46 -19.10
N LYS A 22 1.31 -3.37 -18.87
CA LYS A 22 -0.13 -3.08 -18.95
C LYS A 22 -0.64 -2.23 -17.78
N ALA A 23 0.02 -2.31 -16.63
CA ALA A 23 -0.27 -1.56 -15.43
C ALA A 23 1.00 -1.45 -14.57
N PHE A 24 1.11 -0.37 -13.79
CA PHE A 24 2.23 -0.15 -12.88
C PHE A 24 1.70 0.14 -11.47
N TRP A 25 2.09 -0.67 -10.47
CA TRP A 25 1.69 -0.51 -9.07
C TRP A 25 2.87 -0.07 -8.21
N THR A 26 2.73 1.02 -7.46
CA THR A 26 3.79 1.53 -6.57
C THR A 26 3.28 2.00 -5.21
N ASP A 27 4.19 2.17 -4.27
CA ASP A 27 4.02 2.57 -2.87
C ASP A 27 3.98 4.10 -2.60
N LEU A 28 3.25 4.86 -3.43
CA LEU A 28 3.03 6.32 -3.28
C LEU A 28 4.31 7.20 -3.25
N GLU A 29 5.49 6.64 -3.52
CA GLU A 29 6.71 7.43 -3.53
C GLU A 29 6.80 8.33 -4.77
N SER A 30 6.95 9.64 -4.54
CA SER A 30 6.90 10.65 -5.61
C SER A 30 8.05 10.53 -6.63
N GLY A 31 9.23 10.08 -6.21
CA GLY A 31 10.37 9.87 -7.10
C GLY A 31 10.13 8.73 -8.08
N LEU A 32 9.57 7.62 -7.60
CA LEU A 32 9.20 6.47 -8.43
C LEU A 32 8.01 6.78 -9.35
N ILE A 33 7.00 7.53 -8.88
CA ILE A 33 5.89 7.98 -9.73
C ILE A 33 6.40 8.85 -10.90
N ASN A 34 7.29 9.80 -10.63
CA ASN A 34 7.83 10.67 -11.67
C ASN A 34 8.75 9.91 -12.65
N ALA A 35 9.51 8.93 -12.17
CA ALA A 35 10.31 8.08 -13.04
C ALA A 35 9.42 7.18 -13.93
N ALA A 36 8.35 6.61 -13.36
CA ALA A 36 7.40 5.77 -14.08
C ALA A 36 6.65 6.56 -15.16
N SER A 37 6.25 7.81 -14.91
CA SER A 37 5.58 8.64 -15.93
C SER A 37 6.50 9.00 -17.11
N GLN A 38 7.82 9.08 -16.87
CA GLN A 38 8.80 9.33 -17.93
C GLN A 38 9.09 8.08 -18.77
N ILE A 39 9.19 6.90 -18.14
CA ILE A 39 9.55 5.66 -18.83
C ILE A 39 8.32 4.94 -19.42
N PHE A 40 7.16 5.07 -18.79
CA PHE A 40 5.91 4.42 -19.19
C PHE A 40 4.75 5.44 -19.33
N PRO A 41 4.83 6.40 -20.26
CA PRO A 41 3.86 7.50 -20.34
C PRO A 41 2.42 7.05 -20.65
N THR A 42 2.24 5.86 -21.25
CA THR A 42 0.94 5.30 -21.62
C THR A 42 0.44 4.23 -20.64
N THR A 43 1.26 3.81 -19.67
CA THR A 43 0.89 2.75 -18.73
C THR A 43 0.05 3.36 -17.59
N PRO A 44 -1.14 2.82 -17.31
CA PRO A 44 -1.94 3.26 -16.17
C PRO A 44 -1.21 2.96 -14.86
N HIS A 45 -1.09 4.00 -14.04
CA HIS A 45 -0.39 3.95 -12.77
C HIS A 45 -1.39 3.84 -11.62
N PHE A 46 -1.15 2.88 -10.74
CA PHE A 46 -2.01 2.56 -9.61
C PHE A 46 -1.21 2.55 -8.31
N TYR A 47 -1.89 2.87 -7.20
CA TYR A 47 -1.30 2.76 -5.88
C TYR A 47 -1.51 1.35 -5.34
N SER A 48 -0.46 0.75 -4.77
CA SER A 48 -0.55 -0.58 -4.19
C SER A 48 -1.51 -0.58 -3.01
N LYS A 49 -2.56 -1.41 -3.10
CA LYS A 49 -3.56 -1.60 -2.03
C LYS A 49 -2.95 -2.06 -0.70
N ALA A 50 -1.76 -2.63 -0.69
CA ALA A 50 -1.06 -3.01 0.54
C ALA A 50 -0.82 -1.79 1.47
N TYR A 51 -0.76 -0.58 0.91
CA TYR A 51 -0.60 0.66 1.66
C TYR A 51 -1.93 1.34 2.04
N MET A 52 -3.07 0.91 1.49
CA MET A 52 -4.35 1.62 1.69
C MET A 52 -5.03 1.34 3.05
N PRO A 53 -5.11 0.10 3.58
CA PRO A 53 -5.75 -0.14 4.88
C PRO A 53 -4.79 -0.27 6.07
N PHE A 54 -3.47 -0.46 5.87
CA PHE A 54 -2.54 -0.79 6.98
C PHE A 54 -1.55 0.31 7.37
N GLN A 55 -1.64 1.50 6.79
CA GLN A 55 -0.80 2.64 7.16
C GLN A 55 -1.11 3.22 8.55
N PHE A 56 -2.13 2.71 9.25
CA PHE A 56 -2.58 3.24 10.54
C PHE A 56 -1.66 2.95 11.74
N ASN A 57 -0.55 2.21 11.63
CA ASN A 57 0.24 1.89 12.83
C ASN A 57 1.72 2.30 12.80
N SER A 58 2.28 2.71 11.67
CA SER A 58 3.71 3.03 11.62
C SER A 58 4.08 4.42 12.13
N ASN A 59 3.10 5.30 12.41
CA ASN A 59 3.33 6.66 12.92
C ASN A 59 2.24 7.20 13.89
N ILE A 60 1.32 6.36 14.40
CA ILE A 60 0.33 6.84 15.38
C ILE A 60 0.97 6.94 16.76
N GLN A 61 1.25 8.18 17.18
CA GLN A 61 1.66 8.52 18.55
C GLN A 61 0.48 8.62 19.54
N SER A 62 -0.77 8.52 19.09
CA SER A 62 -1.93 8.59 19.99
C SER A 62 -2.30 7.22 20.53
N THR A 63 -1.89 6.96 21.78
CA THR A 63 -2.25 5.78 22.58
C THR A 63 -3.75 5.54 22.60
N GLN A 64 -4.57 6.59 22.54
CA GLN A 64 -6.01 6.51 22.74
C GLN A 64 -6.75 5.77 21.61
N ASN A 65 -6.32 5.95 20.35
CA ASN A 65 -6.92 5.23 19.22
C ASN A 65 -6.49 3.75 19.23
N VAL A 66 -5.22 3.49 19.51
CA VAL A 66 -4.69 2.12 19.63
C VAL A 66 -5.38 1.37 20.78
N GLU A 67 -5.56 2.04 21.93
CA GLU A 67 -6.26 1.48 23.09
C GLU A 67 -7.75 1.26 22.82
N SER A 68 -8.40 2.18 22.12
CA SER A 68 -9.80 2.02 21.69
C SER A 68 -9.98 0.79 20.79
N PHE A 69 -9.14 0.65 19.75
CA PHE A 69 -9.16 -0.52 18.87
C PHE A 69 -8.84 -1.82 19.61
N ASN A 70 -7.81 -1.82 20.46
CA ASN A 70 -7.47 -2.97 21.29
C ASN A 70 -8.62 -3.34 22.25
N GLY A 71 -9.34 -2.34 22.75
CA GLY A 71 -10.55 -2.51 23.57
C GLY A 71 -11.70 -3.15 22.81
N ILE A 72 -11.95 -2.72 21.56
CA ILE A 72 -12.96 -3.32 20.68
C ILE A 72 -12.63 -4.79 20.39
N ILE A 73 -11.38 -5.07 20.03
CA ILE A 73 -10.90 -6.44 19.75
C ILE A 73 -11.07 -7.34 20.99
N LYS A 74 -10.60 -6.89 22.16
CA LYS A 74 -10.71 -7.64 23.42
C LYS A 74 -12.17 -7.88 23.81
N ARG A 75 -13.04 -6.88 23.64
CA ARG A 75 -14.48 -7.02 23.94
C ARG A 75 -15.16 -8.02 23.01
N SER A 76 -14.82 -8.01 21.73
CA SER A 76 -15.35 -8.97 20.76
C SER A 76 -14.81 -10.38 21.00
N LEU A 77 -13.52 -10.55 21.32
CA LEU A 77 -12.96 -11.86 21.65
C LEU A 77 -13.58 -12.48 22.91
N ASN A 78 -13.85 -11.65 23.93
CA ASN A 78 -14.48 -12.10 25.17
C ASN A 78 -15.95 -12.50 25.02
N SER A 79 -16.63 -12.14 23.93
CA SER A 79 -18.03 -12.50 23.69
C SER A 79 -18.22 -13.86 23.01
N ALA A 80 -17.20 -14.74 23.00
CA ALA A 80 -17.21 -16.03 22.29
C ALA A 80 -17.54 -15.90 20.79
N SER A 81 -17.14 -14.79 20.18
CA SER A 81 -17.44 -14.48 18.78
C SER A 81 -16.46 -15.16 17.82
N THR A 82 -16.91 -15.41 16.59
CA THR A 82 -16.03 -15.95 15.56
C THR A 82 -15.12 -14.85 14.99
N LEU A 83 -13.97 -15.23 14.43
CA LEU A 83 -13.08 -14.29 13.73
C LEU A 83 -13.80 -13.46 12.64
N CYS A 84 -14.86 -14.01 12.02
CA CYS A 84 -15.67 -13.31 11.03
C CYS A 84 -16.51 -12.18 11.65
N ASP A 85 -17.04 -12.39 12.85
CA ASP A 85 -17.84 -11.38 13.57
C ASP A 85 -16.96 -10.22 14.06
N ILE A 86 -15.72 -10.52 14.45
CA ILE A 86 -14.71 -9.52 14.81
C ILE A 86 -14.39 -8.64 13.60
N ALA A 87 -14.13 -9.24 12.43
CA ALA A 87 -13.81 -8.50 11.21
C ALA A 87 -14.94 -7.54 10.81
N LYS A 88 -16.20 -7.99 10.88
CA LYS A 88 -17.37 -7.13 10.61
C LYS A 88 -17.53 -5.97 11.60
N THR A 89 -17.08 -6.14 12.83
CA THR A 89 -17.18 -5.11 13.88
C THR A 89 -16.11 -4.03 13.72
N ILE A 90 -14.94 -4.39 13.20
CA ILE A 90 -13.84 -3.45 12.95
C ILE A 90 -14.09 -2.63 11.67
N ASP A 91 -14.80 -3.19 10.70
CA ASP A 91 -15.08 -2.57 9.40
C ASP A 91 -16.25 -1.54 9.42
N LYS A 92 -16.83 -1.26 10.59
CA LYS A 92 -17.97 -0.34 10.78
C LYS A 92 -17.52 1.02 11.30
#